data_AF-X7YI55-F1
#
_entry.id   AF-X7YI55-F1
#
_cell.length_a   1.000
_cell.length_b   1.000
_cell.length_c   1.000
_cell.angle_alpha   90.00
_cell.angle_beta   90.00
_cell.angle_gamma   90.00
#
_symmetry.space_group_name_H-M   'P 1'
#
loop_
_entity.id
_entity.type
_entity.pdbx_description
1 polymer ?
#
loop_
_entity_poly.entity_id
_entity_poly.type
_entity_poly.pdbx_seq_one_letter_code
_entity_poly.pdbx_strand_id
1 'polypeptide(L)'
;MYGYPTLSVHDGAAVSANLGVNPSLSITAQAERAASLWPNKGQKDLRPAQGEPYRRLAPIPPEHPVVPADAPGALRWPPIEPVSSAG
;
A
#
# COMPACT_ATOMS: atom_id res chain seq x y z
N MET A 1 -2.83 -13.07 3.94
CA MET A 1 -3.46 -14.27 3.36
C MET A 1 -4.70 -14.58 4.18
N TYR A 2 -5.81 -15.03 3.58
CA TYR A 2 -7.01 -15.33 4.35
C TYR A 2 -6.73 -16.39 5.44
N GLY A 3 -7.12 -16.11 6.69
CA GLY A 3 -6.79 -16.93 7.86
C GLY A 3 -5.39 -16.72 8.45
N TYR A 4 -4.52 -15.95 7.78
CA TYR A 4 -3.14 -15.64 8.22
C TYR A 4 -2.91 -14.12 8.18
N PRO A 5 -3.32 -13.38 9.23
CA PRO A 5 -3.29 -11.91 9.25
C PRO A 5 -1.88 -11.32 9.26
N THR A 6 -0.89 -12.09 9.71
CA THR A 6 0.53 -11.69 9.75
C THR A 6 1.28 -11.98 8.45
N LEU A 7 0.67 -12.67 7.49
CA LEU A 7 1.28 -13.04 6.21
C LEU A 7 0.72 -12.19 5.06
N SER A 8 1.60 -11.61 4.26
CA SER A 8 1.26 -10.84 3.06
C SER A 8 1.97 -11.40 1.83
N VAL A 9 1.36 -11.30 0.66
CA VAL A 9 1.93 -11.71 -0.63
C VAL A 9 1.85 -10.54 -1.59
N HIS A 10 2.96 -10.23 -2.25
CA HIS A 10 3.12 -9.10 -3.18
C HIS A 10 3.82 -9.59 -4.45
N ASP A 11 3.06 -10.25 -5.33
CA ASP A 11 3.57 -10.81 -6.58
C ASP A 11 2.46 -10.88 -7.65
N GLY A 12 2.74 -11.55 -8.76
CA GLY A 12 1.77 -11.75 -9.83
C GLY A 12 0.56 -12.59 -9.43
N ALA A 13 0.65 -13.45 -8.42
CA ALA A 13 -0.48 -14.24 -7.94
C ALA A 13 -1.50 -13.40 -7.16
N ALA A 14 -1.11 -12.22 -6.67
CA ALA A 14 -2.00 -11.26 -6.05
C ALA A 14 -2.84 -10.45 -7.07
N VAL A 15 -2.54 -10.54 -8.36
CA VAL A 15 -3.29 -9.87 -9.43
C VAL A 15 -4.52 -10.70 -9.78
N SER A 16 -5.72 -10.16 -9.53
CA SER A 16 -6.99 -10.91 -9.61
C SER A 16 -7.44 -11.29 -11.02
N ALA A 17 -6.78 -10.77 -12.06
CA ALA A 17 -7.10 -11.03 -13.45
C ALA A 17 -5.84 -11.03 -14.31
N ASN A 18 -5.86 -11.77 -15.41
CA ASN A 18 -4.80 -11.70 -16.39
C ASN A 18 -4.87 -10.35 -17.13
N LEU A 19 -3.82 -9.54 -17.01
CA LEU A 19 -3.72 -8.23 -17.65
C LEU A 19 -3.42 -8.31 -19.16
N GLY A 20 -2.97 -9.47 -19.67
CA GLY A 20 -2.59 -9.65 -21.08
C GLY A 20 -1.32 -8.89 -21.50
N VAL A 21 -0.67 -8.20 -20.57
CA VAL A 21 0.57 -7.41 -20.73
C VAL A 21 1.50 -7.65 -19.54
N ASN A 22 2.70 -7.07 -19.57
CA ASN A 22 3.65 -7.16 -18.45
C ASN A 22 3.04 -6.55 -17.16
N PRO A 23 2.88 -7.34 -16.08
CA PRO A 23 2.21 -6.88 -14.86
C PRO A 23 3.13 -6.12 -13.89
N SER A 24 4.40 -5.88 -14.23
CA SER A 24 5.41 -5.36 -13.30
C SER A 24 5.00 -4.07 -12.59
N LEU A 25 4.46 -3.08 -13.34
CA LEU A 25 4.03 -1.82 -12.76
C LEU A 25 2.78 -1.98 -11.87
N SER A 26 1.87 -2.89 -12.23
CA SER A 26 0.69 -3.18 -11.42
C SER A 26 1.06 -3.83 -10.09
N ILE A 27 1.98 -4.80 -10.12
CA ILE A 27 2.52 -5.44 -8.92
C ILE A 27 3.23 -4.40 -8.05
N THR A 28 4.07 -3.54 -8.65
CA THR A 28 4.80 -2.48 -7.93
C THR A 28 3.83 -1.52 -7.24
N ALA A 29 2.84 -1.00 -7.97
CA ALA A 29 1.85 -0.08 -7.40
C ALA A 29 1.02 -0.72 -6.28
N GLN A 30 0.62 -1.99 -6.41
CA GLN A 30 -0.10 -2.71 -5.35
C GLN A 30 0.78 -2.95 -4.11
N ALA A 31 2.05 -3.30 -4.31
CA ALA A 31 3.02 -3.51 -3.24
C ALA A 31 3.29 -2.20 -2.47
N GLU A 32 3.56 -1.10 -3.19
CA GLU A 32 3.77 0.23 -2.61
C GLU A 32 2.56 0.69 -1.81
N ARG A 33 1.35 0.56 -2.39
CA ARG A 33 0.11 0.89 -1.69
C ARG A 33 -0.04 0.09 -0.40
N ALA A 34 0.16 -1.22 -0.44
CA ALA A 34 0.02 -2.05 0.75
C ALA A 34 1.08 -1.74 1.82
N ALA A 35 2.34 -1.55 1.43
CA ALA A 35 3.42 -1.17 2.34
C ALA A 35 3.15 0.18 3.00
N SER A 36 2.64 1.18 2.25
CA SER A 36 2.29 2.50 2.79
C SER A 36 1.16 2.47 3.83
N LEU A 37 0.40 1.38 3.91
CA LEU A 37 -0.67 1.20 4.90
C LEU A 37 -0.24 0.34 6.08
N TRP A 38 0.97 -0.23 6.06
CA TRP A 38 1.49 -0.99 7.18
C TRP A 38 1.91 -0.04 8.30
N PRO A 39 1.58 -0.34 9.57
CA PRO A 39 2.03 0.49 10.68
C PRO A 39 3.56 0.45 10.81
N ASN A 40 4.15 1.54 11.33
CA ASN A 40 5.54 1.48 11.78
C ASN A 40 5.67 0.49 12.95
N LYS A 41 6.88 0.00 13.18
CA LYS A 41 7.15 -0.98 14.24
C LYS A 41 6.68 -0.46 15.60
N GLY A 42 5.80 -1.21 16.25
CA GLY A 42 5.24 -0.85 17.56
C GLY A 42 4.01 0.07 17.51
N GLN A 43 3.65 0.59 16.33
CA GLN A 43 2.39 1.31 16.15
C GLN A 43 1.21 0.35 16.02
N LYS A 44 0.01 0.85 16.37
CA LYS A 44 -1.24 0.10 16.18
C LYS A 44 -1.55 -0.04 14.70
N ASP A 45 -1.91 -1.25 14.28
CA ASP A 45 -2.42 -1.49 12.93
C ASP A 45 -3.82 -0.85 12.77
N LEU A 46 -3.95 0.03 11.79
CA LEU A 46 -5.20 0.74 11.47
C LEU A 46 -5.98 0.06 10.34
N ARG A 47 -5.40 -0.97 9.72
CA ARG A 47 -6.04 -1.71 8.62
C ARG A 47 -7.23 -2.50 9.17
N PRO A 48 -8.36 -2.55 8.43
CA PRO A 48 -9.48 -3.40 8.81
C PRO A 48 -9.05 -4.86 8.95
N ALA A 49 -9.62 -5.55 9.94
CA ALA A 49 -9.39 -6.98 10.11
C ALA A 49 -10.03 -7.79 8.96
N GLN A 50 -9.62 -9.04 8.80
CA GLN A 50 -10.27 -9.93 7.83
C GLN A 50 -11.75 -10.13 8.22
N GLY A 51 -12.64 -9.98 7.24
CA GLY A 51 -14.10 -10.04 7.47
C GLY A 51 -14.74 -8.69 7.79
N GLU A 52 -13.95 -7.65 8.10
CA GLU A 52 -14.46 -6.29 8.20
C GLU A 52 -14.66 -5.65 6.81
N PRO A 53 -15.60 -4.71 6.66
CA PRO A 53 -15.80 -3.99 5.41
C PRO A 53 -14.55 -3.19 5.01
N TYR A 54 -14.37 -3.01 3.71
CA TYR A 54 -13.29 -2.18 3.18
C TYR A 54 -13.38 -0.74 3.69
N ARG A 55 -12.24 -0.23 4.17
CA ARG A 55 -12.08 1.17 4.57
C ARG A 55 -10.91 1.78 3.80
N ARG A 56 -11.12 2.96 3.21
CA ARG A 56 -10.04 3.74 2.62
C ARG A 56 -9.21 4.35 3.75
N LEU A 57 -7.89 4.22 3.65
CA LEU A 57 -6.93 4.73 4.63
C LEU A 57 -5.97 5.69 3.96
N ALA A 58 -5.51 6.68 4.73
CA ALA A 58 -4.36 7.49 4.33
C ALA A 58 -3.07 6.65 4.48
N PRO A 59 -2.07 6.85 3.61
CA PRO A 59 -0.75 6.26 3.81
C PRO A 59 -0.12 6.79 5.11
N ILE A 60 0.69 5.95 5.75
CA ILE A 60 1.43 6.24 6.98
C ILE A 60 2.87 6.55 6.59
N PRO A 61 3.46 7.68 7.03
CA PRO A 61 4.84 7.99 6.70
C PRO A 61 5.78 7.11 7.54
N PRO A 62 6.94 6.70 6.98
CA PRO A 62 7.92 5.95 7.75
C PRO A 62 8.56 6.84 8.83
N GLU A 63 8.67 6.35 10.07
CA GLU A 63 9.40 7.05 11.15
C GLU A 63 10.91 7.10 10.89
N HIS A 64 11.43 6.09 10.20
CA HIS A 64 12.85 5.95 9.84
C HIS A 64 12.98 5.74 8.33
N PRO A 65 12.88 6.81 7.52
CA PRO A 65 13.01 6.69 6.07
C PRO A 65 14.43 6.26 5.68
N VAL A 66 14.53 5.28 4.77
CA VAL A 66 15.81 4.82 4.23
C VAL A 66 16.48 5.89 3.37
N VAL A 67 15.69 6.66 2.62
CA VAL A 67 16.18 7.77 1.80
C VAL A 67 16.07 9.08 2.60
N PRO A 68 17.17 9.82 2.79
CA PRO A 68 17.15 11.12 3.46
C PRO A 68 16.21 12.13 2.79
N ALA A 69 15.66 13.06 3.57
CA ALA A 69 14.63 14.00 3.10
C ALA A 69 15.13 15.01 2.05
N ASP A 70 16.43 15.33 2.06
CA ASP A 70 17.10 16.22 1.13
C ASP A 70 17.58 15.53 -0.15
N ALA A 71 17.58 14.19 -0.16
CA ALA A 71 18.03 13.42 -1.31
C ALA A 71 17.01 13.48 -2.47
N PRO A 72 17.46 13.36 -3.75
CA PRO A 72 16.56 13.38 -4.91
C PRO A 72 15.45 12.33 -4.86
N GLY A 73 15.73 11.15 -4.28
CA GLY A 73 14.78 10.05 -4.14
C GLY A 73 13.93 10.07 -2.87
N ALA A 74 13.94 11.18 -2.11
CA ALA A 74 13.16 11.29 -0.88
C ALA A 74 11.67 11.04 -1.15
N LEU A 75 10.99 10.37 -0.21
CA LEU A 75 9.54 10.25 -0.26
C LEU A 75 8.92 11.64 -0.21
N ARG A 76 8.26 12.04 -1.30
CA ARG A 76 7.49 13.28 -1.39
C ARG A 76 6.02 12.89 -1.49
N TRP A 77 5.20 13.42 -0.60
CA TRP A 77 3.75 13.33 -0.72
C TRP A 77 3.24 14.60 -1.39
N PRO A 78 3.14 14.64 -2.73
CA PRO A 78 2.41 15.71 -3.35
C PRO A 78 0.97 15.68 -2.83
N PRO A 79 0.32 16.83 -2.62
CA PRO A 79 -1.11 16.86 -2.34
C PRO A 79 -1.84 16.28 -3.55
N ILE A 80 -2.18 14.99 -3.48
CA ILE A 80 -3.07 14.34 -4.43
C ILE A 80 -4.43 14.33 -3.76
N GLU A 81 -5.27 15.31 -4.12
CA GLU A 81 -6.69 15.25 -3.79
C GLU A 81 -7.27 14.04 -4.54
N PRO A 82 -7.88 13.07 -3.83
CA PRO A 82 -8.57 11.98 -4.50
C PRO A 82 -9.69 12.57 -5.36
N VAL A 83 -9.67 12.29 -6.66
CA VAL A 83 -10.82 12.60 -7.51
C VAL A 83 -12.04 11.86 -6.94
N SER A 84 -13.02 12.61 -6.45
CA SER A 84 -14.31 12.07 -6.04
C SER A 84 -15.12 11.78 -7.30
N SER A 85 -14.81 10.71 -8.00
CA SER A 85 -15.70 10.17 -9.03
C SER A 85 -16.69 9.23 -8.34
N ALA A 86 -17.65 9.84 -7.62
CA ALA A 86 -18.93 9.21 -7.33
C ALA A 86 -19.87 9.62 -8.47
N GLY A 87 -20.13 8.67 -9.37
CA GLY A 87 -21.20 8.66 -10.35
C GLY A 87 -21.82 7.28 -10.35
#